data_AF-A0A7Y2FE01-F1
#
_entry.id   AF-A0A7Y2FE01-F1
#
_cell.length_a   1.000
_cell.length_b   1.000
_cell.length_c   1.000
_cell.angle_alpha   90.00
_cell.angle_beta   90.00
_cell.angle_gamma   90.00
#
_symmetry.space_group_name_H-M   'P 1'
#
loop_
_entity.id
_entity.type
_entity.pdbx_description
1 polymer ?
#
loop_
_entity_poly.entity_id
_entity_poly.type
_entity_poly.pdbx_seq_one_letter_code
_entity_poly.pdbx_strand_id
1 'polypeptide(L)'
;LMPLATPLPYLVIGLSFGLVFGGHVFGGTGRYFVSPALLGVVFLAFSWPAAMNGSWLPGMDTVSTWEQVVSAGHAVLVASGTGWLELAAGQQVSATGVGAAGACLVVAAFLVFAGLIPWRIIVGGMAAICVAGVGFAEPPWYWQAVLGSFCFALVFIATDPTTVPESRIGCWALGIAFGSLTIVIRMLNPAHPEGTLYALLLALLLTPLIDHFAGSISQSSKPATNE
;
A
#
# COMPACT_ATOMS: atom_id res chain seq x y z
N LEU A 1 -5.14 -3.05 9.41
CA LEU A 1 -5.20 -3.77 8.11
C LEU A 1 -6.18 -4.94 8.18
N MET A 2 -7.29 -4.81 8.90
CA MET A 2 -8.33 -5.82 8.95
C MET A 2 -9.67 -5.06 8.96
N PRO A 3 -10.70 -5.59 8.29
CA PRO A 3 -12.05 -5.04 8.39
C PRO A 3 -12.49 -4.87 9.83
N LEU A 4 -13.40 -3.92 10.05
CA LEU A 4 -14.01 -3.75 11.36
C LEU A 4 -14.74 -5.05 11.74
N ALA A 5 -14.52 -5.49 12.97
CA ALA A 5 -15.15 -6.68 13.55
C ALA A 5 -14.80 -8.04 12.91
N THR A 6 -13.63 -8.19 12.27
CA THR A 6 -13.13 -9.51 11.85
C THR A 6 -13.21 -10.55 12.99
N PRO A 7 -13.85 -11.72 12.79
CA PRO A 7 -13.91 -12.76 13.79
C PRO A 7 -12.51 -13.26 14.13
N LEU A 8 -12.30 -13.57 15.42
CA LEU A 8 -11.02 -14.03 15.95
C LEU A 8 -10.39 -15.19 15.16
N PRO A 9 -11.13 -16.20 14.64
CA PRO A 9 -10.52 -17.28 13.88
C PRO A 9 -9.76 -16.82 12.63
N TYR A 10 -10.33 -15.89 11.86
CA TYR A 10 -9.67 -15.38 10.65
C TYR A 10 -8.41 -14.60 10.99
N LEU A 11 -8.46 -13.80 12.07
CA LEU A 11 -7.30 -13.07 12.56
C LEU A 11 -6.18 -14.03 12.95
N VAL A 12 -6.50 -15.09 13.71
CA VAL A 12 -5.51 -16.10 14.14
C VAL A 12 -4.91 -16.82 12.92
N ILE A 13 -5.72 -17.19 11.94
CA ILE A 13 -5.25 -17.86 10.72
C ILE A 13 -4.31 -16.94 9.91
N GLY A 14 -4.71 -15.69 9.69
CA GLY A 14 -3.91 -14.73 8.93
C GLY A 14 -2.59 -14.39 9.63
N LEU A 15 -2.63 -14.17 10.95
CA LEU A 15 -1.42 -13.95 11.75
C LEU A 15 -0.49 -15.16 11.73
N SER A 16 -1.04 -16.37 11.88
CA SER A 16 -0.26 -17.61 11.84
C SER A 16 0.41 -17.79 10.49
N PHE A 17 -0.32 -17.60 9.40
CA PHE A 17 0.24 -17.69 8.04
C PHE A 17 1.34 -16.65 7.82
N GLY A 18 1.06 -15.38 8.15
CA GLY A 18 2.02 -14.29 8.01
C GLY A 18 3.29 -14.52 8.81
N LEU A 19 3.19 -14.94 10.08
CA LEU A 19 4.36 -15.18 10.93
C LEU A 19 5.17 -16.40 10.49
N VAL A 20 4.50 -17.51 10.18
CA VAL A 20 5.18 -18.75 9.78
C VAL A 20 5.86 -18.56 8.43
N PHE A 21 5.09 -18.21 7.39
CA PHE A 21 5.60 -18.14 6.03
C PHE A 21 6.31 -16.83 5.73
N GLY A 22 5.87 -15.71 6.28
CA GLY A 22 6.51 -14.41 6.04
C GLY A 22 7.71 -14.17 6.94
N GLY A 23 7.75 -14.73 8.15
CA GLY A 23 8.83 -14.48 9.12
C GLY A 23 9.73 -15.69 9.38
N HIS A 24 9.16 -16.75 9.95
CA HIS A 24 9.95 -17.84 10.54
C HIS A 24 10.65 -18.72 9.50
N VAL A 25 10.04 -18.94 8.33
CA VAL A 25 10.69 -19.67 7.23
C VAL A 25 11.98 -18.99 6.76
N PHE A 26 12.05 -17.66 6.85
CA PHE A 26 13.22 -16.87 6.43
C PHE A 26 14.22 -16.59 7.56
N GLY A 27 14.06 -17.25 8.71
CA GLY A 27 15.01 -17.14 9.83
C GLY A 27 14.66 -16.07 10.86
N GLY A 28 13.41 -15.59 10.90
CA GLY A 28 12.88 -14.75 11.99
C GLY A 28 12.87 -13.25 11.70
N THR A 29 12.83 -12.46 12.77
CA THR A 29 12.69 -10.99 12.68
C THR A 29 13.91 -10.35 12.00
N GLY A 30 13.67 -9.58 10.94
CA GLY A 30 14.71 -8.82 10.23
C GLY A 30 15.36 -9.52 9.04
N ARG A 31 14.88 -10.72 8.66
CA ARG A 31 15.37 -11.48 7.49
C ARG A 31 14.31 -11.77 6.43
N TYR A 32 13.13 -11.19 6.58
CA TYR A 32 12.05 -11.33 5.62
C TYR A 32 12.20 -10.31 4.49
N PHE A 33 11.98 -10.75 3.24
CA PHE A 33 11.99 -9.84 2.08
C PHE A 33 10.61 -9.21 1.81
N VAL A 34 9.56 -9.68 2.49
CA VAL A 34 8.21 -9.12 2.47
C VAL A 34 7.68 -9.03 3.90
N SER A 35 6.95 -7.96 4.23
CA SER A 35 6.34 -7.78 5.54
C SER A 35 5.41 -8.96 5.92
N PRO A 36 5.66 -9.66 7.06
CA PRO A 36 4.83 -10.78 7.52
C PRO A 36 3.37 -10.40 7.71
N ALA A 37 3.12 -9.18 8.19
CA ALA A 37 1.77 -8.66 8.40
C ALA A 37 1.04 -8.46 7.06
N LEU A 38 1.72 -7.89 6.07
CA LEU A 38 1.17 -7.73 4.71
C LEU A 38 0.82 -9.08 4.10
N LEU A 39 1.74 -10.05 4.20
CA LEU A 39 1.54 -11.39 3.66
C LEU A 39 0.31 -12.08 4.27
N GLY A 40 0.13 -11.98 5.60
CA GLY A 40 -1.03 -12.54 6.29
C GLY A 40 -2.36 -11.91 5.86
N VAL A 41 -2.39 -10.58 5.70
CA VAL A 41 -3.59 -9.86 5.24
C VAL A 41 -3.92 -10.22 3.79
N VAL A 42 -2.92 -10.23 2.91
CA VAL A 42 -3.10 -10.58 1.49
C VAL A 42 -3.56 -12.03 1.35
N PHE A 43 -3.02 -12.95 2.14
CA PHE A 43 -3.48 -14.34 2.20
C PHE A 43 -4.98 -14.43 2.53
N LEU A 44 -5.43 -13.77 3.60
CA LEU A 44 -6.85 -13.75 3.95
C LEU A 44 -7.71 -13.12 2.85
N ALA A 45 -7.23 -12.04 2.23
CA ALA A 45 -7.92 -11.35 1.16
C ALA A 45 -8.07 -12.21 -0.12
N PHE A 46 -7.16 -13.16 -0.36
CA PHE A 46 -7.30 -14.15 -1.42
C PHE A 46 -8.15 -15.36 -1.02
N SER A 47 -7.99 -15.87 0.20
CA SER A 47 -8.70 -17.07 0.66
C SER A 47 -10.16 -16.80 0.98
N TRP A 48 -10.50 -15.62 1.49
CA TRP A 48 -11.88 -15.21 1.83
C TRP A 48 -12.20 -13.78 1.37
N PRO A 49 -12.30 -13.53 0.04
CA PRO A 49 -12.54 -12.19 -0.49
C PRO A 49 -13.87 -11.58 -0.01
N ALA A 50 -14.95 -12.37 -0.03
CA ALA A 50 -16.28 -11.91 0.41
C ALA A 50 -16.29 -11.45 1.87
N ALA A 51 -15.45 -12.08 2.68
CA ALA A 51 -15.36 -11.84 4.09
C ALA A 51 -14.41 -10.66 4.40
N MET A 52 -13.38 -10.44 3.59
CA MET A 52 -12.47 -9.31 3.72
C MET A 52 -12.99 -8.00 3.12
N ASN A 53 -13.95 -8.05 2.19
CA ASN A 53 -14.54 -6.85 1.59
C ASN A 53 -15.82 -6.37 2.30
N GLY A 54 -16.41 -7.20 3.17
CA GLY A 54 -17.64 -6.90 3.90
C GLY A 54 -17.40 -6.50 5.36
N SER A 55 -18.49 -6.11 6.02
CA SER A 55 -18.53 -6.03 7.48
C SER A 55 -18.96 -7.36 8.06
N TRP A 56 -18.29 -7.77 9.12
CA TRP A 56 -18.58 -9.03 9.81
C TRP A 56 -19.72 -8.91 10.84
N LEU A 57 -20.25 -7.69 11.03
CA LEU A 57 -21.38 -7.40 11.90
C LEU A 57 -22.69 -7.46 11.09
N PRO A 58 -23.68 -8.28 11.49
CA PRO A 58 -24.99 -8.30 10.85
C PRO A 58 -25.62 -6.90 10.82
N GLY A 59 -26.01 -6.43 9.63
CA GLY A 59 -26.67 -5.12 9.45
C GLY A 59 -25.72 -3.91 9.30
N MET A 60 -24.41 -4.14 9.20
CA MET A 60 -23.40 -3.10 8.97
C MET A 60 -22.68 -3.27 7.63
N ASP A 61 -23.38 -3.67 6.56
CA ASP A 61 -22.83 -3.75 5.20
C ASP A 61 -22.42 -2.36 4.71
N THR A 62 -21.25 -1.92 5.13
CA THR A 62 -20.68 -0.63 4.78
C THR A 62 -19.87 -0.83 3.51
N VAL A 63 -20.50 -0.50 2.38
CA VAL A 63 -19.83 -0.44 1.08
C VAL A 63 -18.63 0.48 1.23
N SER A 64 -17.43 -0.02 0.89
CA SER A 64 -16.22 0.79 1.00
C SER A 64 -16.33 2.04 0.12
N THR A 65 -15.78 3.16 0.57
CA THR A 65 -15.78 4.42 -0.21
C THR A 65 -15.17 4.25 -1.59
N TRP A 66 -14.15 3.41 -1.72
CA TRP A 66 -13.59 3.03 -3.01
C TRP A 66 -14.63 2.37 -3.92
N GLU A 67 -15.38 1.39 -3.41
CA GLU A 67 -16.41 0.68 -4.16
C GLU A 67 -17.58 1.59 -4.55
N GLN A 68 -17.95 2.56 -3.70
CA GLN A 68 -18.93 3.60 -4.04
C GLN A 68 -18.44 4.46 -5.21
N VAL A 69 -17.15 4.81 -5.22
CA VAL A 69 -16.54 5.60 -6.30
C VAL A 69 -16.44 4.82 -7.60
N VAL A 70 -16.07 3.54 -7.55
CA VAL A 70 -15.98 2.71 -8.76
C VAL A 70 -17.37 2.44 -9.35
N SER A 71 -18.39 2.24 -8.53
CA SER A 71 -19.75 1.92 -8.99
C SER A 71 -20.54 3.13 -9.45
N ALA A 72 -20.39 4.28 -8.79
CA ALA A 72 -21.25 5.44 -9.00
C ALA A 72 -20.50 6.76 -9.27
N GLY A 73 -19.17 6.73 -9.30
CA GLY A 73 -18.30 7.89 -9.50
C GLY A 73 -18.05 8.69 -8.22
N HIS A 74 -16.99 9.51 -8.25
CA HIS A 74 -16.61 10.32 -7.08
C HIS A 74 -17.64 11.40 -6.70
N ALA A 75 -18.51 11.79 -7.64
CA ALA A 75 -19.56 12.80 -7.41
C ALA A 75 -20.55 12.37 -6.32
N VAL A 76 -20.81 11.07 -6.14
CA VAL A 76 -21.69 10.56 -5.07
C VAL A 76 -21.11 10.86 -3.69
N LEU A 77 -19.80 10.73 -3.51
CA LEU A 77 -19.14 11.08 -2.26
C LEU A 77 -19.20 12.59 -1.98
N VAL A 78 -19.01 13.41 -3.01
CA VAL A 78 -19.14 14.87 -2.87
C VAL A 78 -20.58 15.24 -2.50
N ALA A 79 -21.58 14.57 -3.09
CA ALA A 79 -22.99 14.79 -2.77
C ALA A 79 -23.36 14.34 -1.34
N SER A 80 -22.68 13.32 -0.79
CA SER A 80 -22.83 12.91 0.62
C SER A 80 -22.03 13.77 1.61
N GLY A 81 -21.41 14.86 1.15
CA GLY A 81 -20.60 15.75 1.98
C GLY A 81 -19.15 15.28 2.21
N THR A 82 -18.76 14.17 1.59
CA THR A 82 -17.43 13.56 1.72
C THR A 82 -16.52 14.07 0.59
N GLY A 83 -16.08 15.32 0.74
CA GLY A 83 -15.13 15.95 -0.20
C GLY A 83 -13.70 15.41 -0.05
N TRP A 84 -12.80 15.89 -0.91
CA TRP A 84 -11.37 15.47 -0.90
C TRP A 84 -10.69 15.71 0.45
N LEU A 85 -10.97 16.84 1.12
CA LEU A 85 -10.41 17.15 2.44
C LEU A 85 -10.93 16.23 3.53
N GLU A 86 -12.21 15.84 3.46
CA GLU A 86 -12.81 14.91 4.43
C GLU A 86 -12.27 13.49 4.23
N LEU A 87 -12.09 13.07 2.98
CA LEU A 87 -11.39 11.81 2.67
C LEU A 87 -9.95 11.83 3.21
N ALA A 88 -9.23 12.93 3.02
CA ALA A 88 -7.88 13.09 3.55
C ALA A 88 -7.85 13.11 5.09
N ALA A 89 -8.85 13.72 5.73
CA ALA A 89 -9.02 13.74 7.18
C ALA A 89 -9.41 12.37 7.77
N GLY A 90 -9.82 11.42 6.92
CA GLY A 90 -10.16 10.06 7.33
C GLY A 90 -11.64 9.78 7.45
N GLN A 91 -12.52 10.64 6.92
CA GLN A 91 -13.96 10.39 6.82
C GLN A 91 -14.32 9.41 5.69
N GLN A 92 -13.47 8.39 5.48
CA GLN A 92 -13.70 7.37 4.47
C GLN A 92 -13.81 5.99 5.12
N VAL A 93 -14.80 5.22 4.68
CA VAL A 93 -14.90 3.80 5.01
C VAL A 93 -13.97 3.04 4.06
N SER A 94 -12.91 2.42 4.59
CA SER A 94 -12.03 1.51 3.84
C SER A 94 -12.25 0.08 4.32
N ALA A 95 -12.20 -0.88 3.39
CA ALA A 95 -12.28 -2.32 3.69
C ALA A 95 -11.19 -2.77 4.69
N THR A 96 -10.03 -2.12 4.69
CA THR A 96 -8.92 -2.48 5.59
C THR A 96 -8.98 -1.80 6.97
N GLY A 97 -10.01 -0.97 7.18
CA GLY A 97 -10.19 -0.13 8.37
C GLY A 97 -9.25 1.08 8.42
N VAL A 98 -8.56 1.41 7.32
CA VAL A 98 -7.58 2.49 7.28
C VAL A 98 -7.87 3.43 6.12
N GLY A 99 -8.14 4.70 6.44
CA GLY A 99 -8.53 5.71 5.45
C GLY A 99 -8.06 7.13 5.76
N ALA A 100 -7.19 7.35 6.73
CA ALA A 100 -6.76 8.71 7.10
C ALA A 100 -5.47 9.12 6.38
N ALA A 101 -5.57 9.46 5.09
CA ALA A 101 -4.40 9.79 4.26
C ALA A 101 -3.59 10.97 4.81
N GLY A 102 -4.26 12.04 5.26
CA GLY A 102 -3.64 13.22 5.85
C GLY A 102 -2.88 12.90 7.13
N ALA A 103 -3.50 12.12 8.03
CA ALA A 103 -2.84 11.67 9.25
C ALA A 103 -1.60 10.82 8.95
N CYS A 104 -1.68 9.93 7.95
CA CYS A 104 -0.53 9.13 7.51
C CYS A 104 0.62 10.01 7.01
N LEU A 105 0.33 11.05 6.21
CA LEU A 105 1.36 11.95 5.70
C LEU A 105 1.98 12.85 6.77
N VAL A 106 1.21 13.27 7.77
CA VAL A 106 1.75 13.99 8.94
C VAL A 106 2.73 13.11 9.71
N VAL A 107 2.37 11.85 9.95
CA VAL A 107 3.28 10.88 10.58
C VAL A 107 4.49 10.60 9.68
N ALA A 108 4.30 10.51 8.37
CA ALA A 108 5.39 10.35 7.41
C ALA A 108 6.40 11.50 7.52
N ALA A 109 5.93 12.74 7.59
CA ALA A 109 6.78 13.92 7.74
C ALA A 109 7.62 13.85 9.03
N PHE A 110 6.99 13.42 10.13
CA PHE A 110 7.69 13.21 11.40
C PHE A 110 8.76 12.10 11.29
N LEU A 111 8.42 10.94 10.71
CA LEU A 111 9.35 9.81 10.56
C LEU A 111 10.51 10.13 9.60
N VAL A 112 10.25 10.89 8.53
CA VAL A 112 11.29 11.39 7.61
C VAL A 112 12.20 12.38 8.32
N PHE A 113 11.65 13.33 9.09
CA PHE A 113 12.43 14.29 9.85
C PHE A 113 13.31 13.60 10.91
N ALA A 114 12.79 12.55 11.55
CA ALA A 114 13.53 11.71 12.47
C ALA A 114 14.61 10.83 11.79
N GLY A 115 14.66 10.79 10.45
CA GLY A 115 15.62 9.98 9.69
C GLY A 115 15.35 8.47 9.76
N LEU A 116 14.13 8.06 10.13
CA LEU A 116 13.76 6.66 10.30
C LEU A 116 13.33 5.99 9.00
N ILE A 117 12.78 6.76 8.06
CA ILE A 117 12.28 6.24 6.77
C ILE A 117 12.79 7.06 5.58
N PRO A 118 13.04 6.42 4.42
CA PRO A 118 13.47 7.12 3.22
C PRO A 118 12.32 7.87 2.54
N TRP A 119 12.40 9.21 2.50
CA TRP A 119 11.41 10.05 1.82
C TRP A 119 11.24 9.76 0.33
N ARG A 120 12.26 9.17 -0.31
CA ARG A 120 12.28 8.83 -1.75
C ARG A 120 11.18 7.84 -2.13
N ILE A 121 10.88 6.87 -1.27
CA ILE A 121 9.81 5.89 -1.51
C ILE A 121 8.45 6.59 -1.49
N ILE A 122 8.24 7.47 -0.51
CA ILE A 122 6.98 8.21 -0.34
C ILE A 122 6.75 9.13 -1.54
N VAL A 123 7.73 9.95 -1.90
CA VAL A 123 7.60 10.87 -3.05
C VAL A 123 7.49 10.09 -4.36
N GLY A 124 8.26 9.02 -4.54
CA GLY A 124 8.19 8.15 -5.72
C GLY A 124 6.83 7.50 -5.89
N GLY A 125 6.27 6.94 -4.81
CA GLY A 125 4.94 6.32 -4.82
C GLY A 125 3.83 7.33 -5.07
N MET A 126 3.89 8.49 -4.41
CA MET A 126 2.90 9.56 -4.59
C MET A 126 2.92 10.15 -6.00
N ALA A 127 4.11 10.35 -6.56
CA ALA A 127 4.26 10.82 -7.94
C ALA A 127 3.74 9.76 -8.92
N ALA A 128 4.11 8.50 -8.74
CA ALA A 128 3.73 7.43 -9.64
C ALA A 128 2.22 7.15 -9.65
N ILE A 129 1.55 7.19 -8.48
CA ILE A 129 0.11 7.00 -8.44
C ILE A 129 -0.63 8.15 -9.16
N CYS A 130 -0.19 9.40 -8.96
CA CYS A 130 -0.78 10.55 -9.63
C CYS A 130 -0.56 10.50 -11.13
N VAL A 131 0.66 10.21 -11.60
CA VAL A 131 1.01 10.15 -13.03
C VAL A 131 0.28 9.00 -13.71
N ALA A 132 0.28 7.80 -13.13
CA ALA A 132 -0.44 6.66 -13.69
C ALA A 132 -1.95 6.89 -13.70
N GLY A 133 -2.47 7.63 -12.72
CA GLY A 133 -3.88 7.95 -12.61
C GLY A 133 -4.43 8.92 -13.65
N VAL A 134 -3.59 9.74 -14.31
CA VAL A 134 -4.03 10.75 -15.30
C VAL A 134 -4.79 10.12 -16.48
N GLY A 135 -4.50 8.87 -16.82
CA GLY A 135 -5.17 8.16 -17.92
C GLY A 135 -6.61 7.72 -17.64
N PHE A 136 -7.12 7.91 -16.41
CA PHE A 136 -8.42 7.42 -15.99
C PHE A 136 -9.37 8.57 -15.61
N ALA A 137 -10.62 8.47 -16.04
CA ALA A 137 -11.64 9.49 -15.79
C ALA A 137 -12.19 9.42 -14.34
N GLU A 138 -12.34 8.22 -13.80
CA GLU A 138 -12.96 7.98 -12.49
C GLU A 138 -12.18 6.90 -11.71
N PRO A 139 -11.81 7.15 -10.43
CA PRO A 139 -11.73 8.47 -9.79
C PRO A 139 -10.64 9.35 -10.42
N PRO A 140 -10.75 10.68 -10.34
CA PRO A 140 -9.70 11.59 -10.78
C PRO A 140 -8.34 11.26 -10.14
N TRP A 141 -7.24 11.50 -10.87
CA TRP A 141 -5.88 11.15 -10.47
C TRP A 141 -5.49 11.60 -9.03
N TYR A 142 -5.97 12.77 -8.58
CA TYR A 142 -5.68 13.32 -7.25
C TYR A 142 -6.52 12.69 -6.12
N TRP A 143 -7.62 12.01 -6.44
CA TRP A 143 -8.38 11.21 -5.48
C TRP A 143 -7.73 9.84 -5.28
N GLN A 144 -7.08 9.29 -6.30
CA GLN A 144 -6.47 7.96 -6.21
C GLN A 144 -5.39 7.86 -5.13
N ALA A 145 -4.64 8.94 -4.88
CA ALA A 145 -3.67 9.03 -3.80
C ALA A 145 -4.30 9.00 -2.39
N VAL A 146 -5.49 9.57 -2.23
CA VAL A 146 -6.13 9.77 -0.92
C VAL A 146 -7.09 8.63 -0.58
N LEU A 147 -7.66 7.99 -1.60
CA LEU A 147 -8.62 6.91 -1.43
C LEU A 147 -7.99 5.62 -0.90
N GLY A 148 -8.71 5.00 0.03
CA GLY A 148 -8.42 3.69 0.59
C GLY A 148 -7.12 3.63 1.39
N SER A 149 -6.50 2.46 1.38
CA SER A 149 -5.32 2.14 2.16
C SER A 149 -3.98 2.64 1.59
N PHE A 150 -3.95 3.37 0.46
CA PHE A 150 -2.72 3.72 -0.26
C PHE A 150 -1.68 4.46 0.58
N CYS A 151 -2.05 5.62 1.15
CA CYS A 151 -1.10 6.39 1.97
C CYS A 151 -0.62 5.61 3.20
N PHE A 152 -1.47 4.79 3.79
CA PHE A 152 -1.07 3.95 4.92
C PHE A 152 -0.04 2.89 4.49
N ALA A 153 -0.33 2.16 3.42
CA ALA A 153 0.55 1.15 2.87
C ALA A 153 1.90 1.76 2.44
N LEU A 154 1.88 2.95 1.84
CA LEU A 154 3.08 3.69 1.43
C LEU A 154 3.97 4.10 2.61
N VAL A 155 3.38 4.60 3.70
CA VAL A 155 4.13 5.21 4.81
C VAL A 155 4.53 4.22 5.89
N PHE A 156 3.74 3.17 6.12
CA PHE A 156 3.97 2.27 7.26
C PHE A 156 4.43 0.88 6.87
N ILE A 157 4.20 0.45 5.63
CA ILE A 157 4.56 -0.90 5.18
C ILE A 157 5.66 -0.83 4.12
N ALA A 158 5.53 0.05 3.12
CA ALA A 158 6.52 0.16 2.05
C ALA A 158 7.87 0.73 2.51
N THR A 159 7.90 1.46 3.62
CA THR A 159 9.12 2.02 4.22
C THR A 159 9.60 1.25 5.45
N ASP A 160 9.17 0.01 5.63
CA ASP A 160 9.71 -0.87 6.68
C ASP A 160 11.20 -1.14 6.41
N PRO A 161 12.12 -0.79 7.33
CA PRO A 161 13.56 -0.83 7.11
C PRO A 161 14.12 -2.20 6.71
N THR A 162 13.39 -3.28 6.96
CA THR A 162 13.82 -4.65 6.65
C THR A 162 13.55 -5.05 5.20
N THR A 163 12.61 -4.38 4.52
CA THR A 163 12.15 -4.72 3.16
C THR A 163 12.52 -3.68 2.10
N VAL A 164 13.16 -2.59 2.55
CA VAL A 164 13.52 -1.45 1.71
C VAL A 164 14.85 -1.71 0.98
N PRO A 165 14.96 -1.32 -0.30
CA PRO A 165 16.21 -1.34 -1.06
C PRO A 165 17.31 -0.50 -0.39
N GLU A 166 18.54 -1.00 -0.36
CA GLU A 166 19.68 -0.26 0.22
C GLU A 166 20.10 0.93 -0.65
N SER A 167 19.92 0.82 -1.97
CA SER A 167 20.33 1.86 -2.91
C SER A 167 19.35 3.03 -2.95
N ARG A 168 19.88 4.26 -3.08
CA ARG A 168 19.08 5.49 -3.28
C ARG A 168 18.23 5.42 -4.56
N ILE A 169 18.77 4.79 -5.61
CA ILE A 169 18.05 4.58 -6.88
C ILE A 169 16.98 3.49 -6.68
N GLY A 170 17.31 2.44 -5.91
CA GLY A 170 16.37 1.38 -5.57
C GLY A 170 15.14 1.89 -4.81
N CYS A 171 15.33 2.78 -3.84
CA CYS A 171 14.22 3.44 -3.12
C CYS A 171 13.26 4.18 -4.07
N TRP A 172 13.77 4.88 -5.09
CA TRP A 172 12.92 5.52 -6.09
C TRP A 172 12.18 4.50 -6.94
N ALA A 173 12.89 3.47 -7.41
CA ALA A 173 12.30 2.40 -8.22
C ALA A 173 11.19 1.66 -7.47
N LEU A 174 11.38 1.34 -6.19
CA LEU A 174 10.37 0.68 -5.36
C LEU A 174 9.11 1.56 -5.21
N GLY A 175 9.28 2.84 -4.86
CA GLY A 175 8.16 3.77 -4.73
C GLY A 175 7.38 3.88 -6.04
N ILE A 176 8.09 4.07 -7.16
CA ILE A 176 7.47 4.17 -8.49
C ILE A 176 6.74 2.88 -8.89
N ALA A 177 7.37 1.73 -8.66
CA ALA A 177 6.75 0.42 -8.92
C ALA A 177 5.46 0.26 -8.10
N PHE A 178 5.49 0.57 -6.81
CA PHE A 178 4.31 0.45 -5.95
C PHE A 178 3.15 1.38 -6.39
N GLY A 179 3.43 2.66 -6.64
CA GLY A 179 2.41 3.62 -7.05
C GLY A 179 1.79 3.29 -8.41
N SER A 180 2.61 2.91 -9.39
CA SER A 180 2.14 2.48 -10.71
C SER A 180 1.35 1.17 -10.67
N LEU A 181 1.85 0.14 -9.98
CA LEU A 181 1.15 -1.13 -9.79
C LEU A 181 -0.20 -0.95 -9.09
N THR A 182 -0.29 -0.01 -8.16
CA THR A 182 -1.54 0.31 -7.47
C THR A 182 -2.61 0.76 -8.46
N ILE A 183 -2.29 1.63 -9.42
CA ILE A 183 -3.26 2.06 -10.44
C ILE A 183 -3.60 0.95 -11.42
N VAL A 184 -2.59 0.20 -11.86
CA VAL A 184 -2.80 -0.95 -12.75
C VAL A 184 -3.81 -1.91 -12.13
N ILE A 185 -3.66 -2.27 -10.85
CA ILE A 185 -4.57 -3.21 -10.19
C ILE A 185 -5.94 -2.55 -9.93
N ARG A 186 -5.97 -1.32 -9.41
CA ARG A 186 -7.23 -0.62 -9.10
C ARG A 186 -8.12 -0.41 -10.32
N MET A 187 -7.54 -0.10 -11.47
CA MET A 187 -8.28 0.29 -12.67
C MET A 187 -8.51 -0.87 -13.65
N LEU A 188 -7.55 -1.80 -13.76
CA LEU A 188 -7.64 -2.89 -14.74
C LEU A 188 -8.19 -4.20 -14.15
N ASN A 189 -8.34 -4.31 -12.83
CA ASN A 189 -8.89 -5.51 -12.19
C ASN A 189 -10.17 -5.21 -11.38
N PRO A 190 -11.35 -5.39 -11.99
CA PRO A 190 -12.64 -5.18 -11.31
C PRO A 190 -12.90 -6.11 -10.11
N ALA A 191 -12.23 -7.26 -10.03
CA ALA A 191 -12.48 -8.25 -8.98
C ALA A 191 -11.88 -7.86 -7.62
N HIS A 192 -10.83 -7.03 -7.61
CA HIS A 192 -10.11 -6.62 -6.39
C HIS A 192 -9.92 -5.10 -6.34
N PRO A 193 -10.99 -4.36 -6.02
CA PRO A 193 -11.03 -2.92 -6.23
C PRO A 193 -10.10 -2.15 -5.27
N GLU A 194 -9.89 -2.54 -4.01
CA GLU A 194 -8.92 -1.94 -3.07
C GLU A 194 -7.48 -2.48 -3.28
N GLY A 195 -7.04 -2.57 -4.54
CA GLY A 195 -5.85 -3.30 -5.02
C GLY A 195 -4.47 -2.92 -4.45
N THR A 196 -4.42 -1.99 -3.50
CA THR A 196 -3.20 -1.41 -2.91
C THR A 196 -2.32 -2.44 -2.22
N LEU A 197 -2.87 -3.31 -1.36
CA LEU A 197 -2.03 -4.25 -0.61
C LEU A 197 -1.41 -5.32 -1.51
N TYR A 198 -2.12 -5.72 -2.57
CA TYR A 198 -1.58 -6.63 -3.59
C TYR A 198 -0.48 -5.95 -4.42
N ALA A 199 -0.69 -4.69 -4.80
CA ALA A 199 0.34 -3.89 -5.47
C ALA A 199 1.60 -3.76 -4.63
N LEU A 200 1.45 -3.54 -3.32
CA LEU A 200 2.57 -3.44 -2.41
C LEU A 200 3.31 -4.77 -2.27
N LEU A 201 2.58 -5.88 -2.15
CA LEU A 201 3.19 -7.20 -2.07
C LEU A 201 4.07 -7.45 -3.30
N LEU A 202 3.54 -7.19 -4.50
CA LEU A 202 4.28 -7.32 -5.75
C LEU A 202 5.48 -6.38 -5.84
N ALA A 203 5.35 -5.14 -5.37
CA ALA A 203 6.46 -4.19 -5.36
C ALA A 203 7.59 -4.66 -4.42
N LEU A 204 7.27 -5.18 -3.23
CA LEU A 204 8.26 -5.71 -2.29
C LEU A 204 8.92 -7.00 -2.80
N LEU A 205 8.17 -7.85 -3.51
CA LEU A 205 8.73 -9.01 -4.21
C LEU A 205 9.78 -8.62 -5.26
N LEU A 206 9.66 -7.43 -5.85
CA LEU A 206 10.62 -6.89 -6.81
C LEU A 206 11.84 -6.24 -6.14
N THR A 207 11.84 -6.00 -4.82
CA THR A 207 12.97 -5.37 -4.11
C THR A 207 14.32 -6.03 -4.40
N PRO A 208 14.48 -7.37 -4.32
CA PRO A 208 15.78 -8.01 -4.59
C PRO A 208 16.28 -7.77 -6.03
N LEU A 209 15.34 -7.74 -6.99
CA LEU A 209 15.64 -7.46 -8.39
C LEU A 209 16.06 -5.99 -8.56
N ILE A 210 15.35 -5.07 -7.90
CA ILE A 210 15.64 -3.65 -7.90
C ILE A 210 17.03 -3.38 -7.31
N ASP A 211 17.39 -4.04 -6.21
CA ASP A 211 18.73 -3.90 -5.61
C ASP A 211 19.84 -4.44 -6.50
N HIS A 212 19.62 -5.56 -7.19
CA HIS A 212 20.59 -6.10 -8.13
C HIS A 212 20.92 -5.10 -9.26
N PHE A 213 19.90 -4.51 -9.88
CA PHE A 213 20.10 -3.52 -10.95
C PHE A 213 20.58 -2.16 -10.43
N ALA A 214 20.07 -1.68 -9.30
CA ALA A 214 20.49 -0.41 -8.73
C ALA A 214 21.93 -0.47 -8.18
N GLY A 215 22.36 -1.64 -7.70
CA GLY A 215 23.72 -1.89 -7.23
C GLY A 215 24.74 -1.82 -8.35
N SER A 216 24.46 -2.42 -9.52
CA SER A 216 25.37 -2.39 -10.67
C SER A 216 25.58 -0.96 -11.22
N ILE A 217 24.52 -0.15 -11.26
CA ILE A 217 24.57 1.26 -11.68
C ILE A 217 25.41 2.09 -10.69
N SER A 218 25.23 1.86 -9.39
CA SER A 218 25.99 2.56 -8.35
C SER A 218 27.50 2.27 -8.43
N GLN A 219 27.88 1.02 -8.67
CA GLN A 219 29.27 0.61 -8.82
C GLN A 219 29.93 1.20 -10.08
N SER A 220 29.19 1.30 -11.19
CA SER A 220 29.66 1.93 -12.43
C SER A 220 29.93 3.44 -12.27
N SER A 221 29.22 4.11 -11.36
CA SER A 221 29.34 5.57 -11.15
C SER A 221 30.51 5.99 -10.23
N LYS A 222 31.17 5.05 -9.53
CA LYS A 222 32.35 5.38 -8.72
C LYS A 222 33.52 5.69 -9.66
N PRO A 223 34.17 6.87 -9.54
CA PRO A 223 35.34 7.16 -10.36
C PRO A 223 36.40 6.09 -10.11
N ALA A 224 36.97 5.54 -11.19
CA ALA A 224 38.09 4.61 -11.09
C ALA A 224 39.20 5.28 -10.26
N THR A 225 39.41 4.78 -9.06
CA THR A 225 40.60 5.10 -8.28
C THR A 225 41.76 4.47 -9.04
N ASN A 226 42.45 5.29 -9.83
CA ASN A 226 43.71 4.92 -10.45
C ASN A 226 44.71 4.65 -9.31
N GLU A 227 45.07 3.38 -9.13
CA GLU A 227 46.29 2.97 -8.41
C GLU A 227 47.53 3.21 -9.28
#